data_AF-A0A7V2CYU9-F1
#
_entry.id   AF-A0A7V2CYU9-F1
#
_cell.length_a   1.000
_cell.length_b   1.000
_cell.length_c   1.000
_cell.angle_alpha   90.00
_cell.angle_beta   90.00
_cell.angle_gamma   90.00
#
_symmetry.space_group_name_H-M   'P 1'
#
loop_
_entity.id
_entity.type
_entity.pdbx_description
1 polymer ?
#
loop_
_entity_poly.entity_id
_entity_poly.type
_entity_poly.pdbx_seq_one_letter_code
_entity_poly.pdbx_strand_id
1 'polypeptide(L)'
;MLPAPAPAPARPAPPATFPDFLAAGMLGVCGTTCVHLLLRLGTRAGAASAAQLSLVLGLLVFWVALRLLPRRPVRAPAAFADQLALVAAALFTWRAFGWLVFTDPTALRVLSPNNLGDLSLHLSLIRYLSTDVPFWPESPILARAPLRYPIGADLFNAILLAAGLDAVRGLVLTGFVGAIAVFGALWRWARGFGIAAFLFAGGLAGFEILAGHGFRDYQDGVAWKSLPLASLVTQRGLLYAIPAGLLLLDSWRARLRGGNRKPLPFWAEWILLGTLPLFHAHSLLCLGALLAGCMAFGAGPVRAHAMKLALASLPPAVALTHLITGGFSTGGTVAFHPGWMQGDVYVFWFWLLNFGVVPFLLAILAARLVRKDPAAREASCFVLPALGLIALAVFFRLAPWEWDNVKVFL
;
A
#
# COMPACT_ATOMS: atom_id res chain seq x y z
N MET A 1 -33.81 -58.36 10.41
CA MET A 1 -33.46 -57.26 9.48
C MET A 1 -32.80 -56.17 10.30
N LEU A 2 -31.50 -55.95 10.13
CA LEU A 2 -30.84 -54.80 10.73
C LEU A 2 -31.29 -53.52 9.98
N PRO A 3 -31.58 -52.42 10.69
CA PRO A 3 -32.02 -51.18 10.05
C PRO A 3 -30.89 -50.62 9.18
N ALA A 4 -31.24 -50.16 7.98
CA ALA A 4 -30.30 -49.56 7.05
C ALA A 4 -29.62 -48.33 7.70
N PRO A 5 -28.29 -48.17 7.53
CA PRO A 5 -27.57 -47.03 8.10
C PRO A 5 -28.15 -45.72 7.56
N ALA A 6 -28.37 -44.75 8.46
CA ALA A 6 -28.88 -43.44 8.11
C ALA A 6 -27.97 -42.79 7.04
N PRO A 7 -28.54 -42.16 6.00
CA PRO A 7 -27.77 -41.51 4.95
C PRO A 7 -26.85 -40.46 5.59
N ALA A 8 -25.56 -40.52 5.23
CA ALA A 8 -24.58 -39.56 5.71
C ALA A 8 -25.06 -38.12 5.43
N PRO A 9 -24.90 -37.19 6.39
CA PRO A 9 -25.34 -35.82 6.20
C PRO A 9 -24.71 -35.24 4.94
N ALA A 10 -25.55 -34.70 4.06
CA ALA A 10 -25.12 -34.10 2.81
C ALA A 10 -24.02 -33.06 3.10
N ARG A 11 -22.88 -33.18 2.39
CA ARG A 11 -21.82 -32.18 2.51
C ARG A 11 -22.40 -30.80 2.19
N PRO A 12 -22.16 -29.78 3.04
CA PRO A 12 -22.68 -28.45 2.79
C PRO A 12 -22.19 -27.96 1.43
N ALA A 13 -23.09 -27.34 0.66
CA ALA A 13 -22.76 -26.78 -0.64
C ALA A 13 -21.58 -25.80 -0.50
N PRO A 14 -20.59 -25.82 -1.42
CA PRO A 14 -19.49 -24.89 -1.36
C PRO A 14 -20.02 -23.45 -1.41
N PRO A 15 -19.45 -22.52 -0.62
CA PRO A 15 -19.91 -21.14 -0.60
C PRO A 15 -19.79 -20.52 -1.99
N ALA A 16 -20.74 -19.64 -2.33
CA ALA A 16 -20.70 -18.88 -3.57
C ALA A 16 -19.34 -18.17 -3.72
N THR A 17 -18.81 -18.10 -4.94
CA THR A 17 -17.51 -17.47 -5.21
C THR A 17 -17.55 -16.47 -6.36
N PHE A 18 -16.71 -15.43 -6.28
CA PHE A 18 -16.60 -14.39 -7.29
C PHE A 18 -15.14 -14.16 -7.72
N PRO A 19 -14.87 -13.59 -8.91
CA PRO A 19 -13.52 -13.27 -9.36
C PRO A 19 -12.79 -12.29 -8.43
N ASP A 20 -11.47 -12.43 -8.25
CA ASP A 20 -10.67 -11.49 -7.43
C ASP A 20 -10.33 -10.21 -8.21
N PHE A 21 -11.32 -9.34 -8.38
CA PHE A 21 -11.19 -8.08 -9.11
C PHE A 21 -10.10 -7.16 -8.54
N LEU A 22 -9.90 -7.16 -7.23
CA LEU A 22 -8.87 -6.35 -6.58
C LEU A 22 -7.48 -6.80 -7.03
N ALA A 23 -7.17 -8.08 -6.91
CA ALA A 23 -5.86 -8.60 -7.33
C ALA A 23 -5.64 -8.48 -8.84
N ALA A 24 -6.67 -8.76 -9.65
CA ALA A 24 -6.61 -8.56 -11.09
C ALA A 24 -6.38 -7.09 -11.46
N GLY A 25 -7.06 -6.16 -10.79
CA GLY A 25 -6.90 -4.72 -10.99
C GLY A 25 -5.49 -4.24 -10.70
N MET A 26 -4.90 -4.66 -9.57
CA MET A 26 -3.52 -4.32 -9.23
C MET A 26 -2.54 -4.87 -10.27
N LEU A 27 -2.72 -6.11 -10.72
CA LEU A 27 -1.90 -6.70 -11.78
C LEU A 27 -2.05 -5.97 -13.12
N GLY A 28 -3.25 -5.50 -13.46
CA GLY A 28 -3.51 -4.71 -14.67
C GLY A 28 -2.81 -3.35 -14.63
N VAL A 29 -2.89 -2.62 -13.51
CA VAL A 29 -2.18 -1.34 -13.31
C VAL A 29 -0.68 -1.56 -13.41
N CYS A 30 -0.16 -2.55 -12.68
CA CYS A 30 1.26 -2.92 -12.73
C CYS A 30 1.71 -3.30 -14.14
N GLY A 31 0.94 -4.14 -14.82
CA GLY A 31 1.21 -4.60 -16.18
C GLY A 31 1.27 -3.43 -17.15
N THR A 32 0.31 -2.50 -17.06
CA THR A 32 0.30 -1.25 -17.84
C THR A 32 1.59 -0.47 -17.65
N THR A 33 1.95 -0.18 -16.39
CA THR A 33 3.13 0.63 -16.05
C THR A 33 4.44 -0.04 -16.48
N CYS A 34 4.59 -1.35 -16.24
CA CYS A 34 5.79 -2.10 -16.62
C CYS A 34 5.94 -2.25 -18.14
N VAL A 35 4.86 -2.53 -18.86
CA VAL A 35 4.89 -2.61 -20.33
C VAL A 35 5.30 -1.25 -20.90
N HIS A 36 4.74 -0.15 -20.39
CA HIS A 36 5.11 1.18 -20.85
C HIS A 36 6.59 1.47 -20.63
N LEU A 37 7.09 1.19 -19.42
CA LEU A 37 8.50 1.35 -19.09
C LEU A 37 9.40 0.56 -20.04
N LEU A 38 9.07 -0.71 -20.31
CA LEU A 38 9.84 -1.57 -21.23
C LEU A 38 9.79 -1.06 -22.68
N LEU A 39 8.64 -0.61 -23.16
CA LEU A 39 8.51 -0.04 -24.50
C LEU A 39 9.35 1.24 -24.63
N ARG A 40 9.31 2.12 -23.63
CA ARG A 40 10.04 3.40 -23.65
C ARG A 40 11.54 3.24 -23.45
N LEU A 41 12.00 2.19 -22.75
CA LEU A 41 13.42 1.86 -22.62
C LEU A 41 13.97 1.13 -23.85
N GLY A 42 13.17 0.24 -24.45
CA GLY A 42 13.62 -0.68 -25.50
C GLY A 42 13.35 -0.20 -26.93
N THR A 43 12.54 0.84 -27.12
CA THR A 43 12.11 1.30 -28.45
C THR A 43 12.08 2.83 -28.54
N ARG A 44 11.98 3.34 -29.77
CA ARG A 44 11.70 4.77 -30.04
C ARG A 44 10.21 5.05 -30.23
N ALA A 45 9.33 4.22 -29.66
CA ALA A 45 7.89 4.41 -29.77
C ALA A 45 7.47 5.75 -29.14
N GLY A 46 6.68 6.53 -29.87
CA GLY A 46 6.10 7.77 -29.38
C GLY A 46 5.25 7.56 -28.12
N ALA A 47 5.12 8.59 -27.29
CA ALA A 47 4.51 8.46 -25.96
C ALA A 47 3.05 8.01 -26.04
N ALA A 48 2.30 8.56 -27.01
CA ALA A 48 0.90 8.21 -27.24
C ALA A 48 0.72 6.75 -27.70
N SER A 49 1.51 6.27 -28.66
CA SER A 49 1.39 4.90 -29.15
C SER A 49 1.86 3.87 -28.12
N ALA A 50 2.94 4.17 -27.40
CA ALA A 50 3.38 3.37 -26.26
C ALA A 50 2.28 3.32 -25.19
N ALA A 51 1.65 4.45 -24.85
CA ALA A 51 0.58 4.52 -23.86
C ALA A 51 -0.65 3.68 -24.25
N GLN A 52 -1.13 3.81 -25.49
CA GLN A 52 -2.26 3.03 -26.00
C GLN A 52 -1.98 1.53 -25.95
N LEU A 53 -0.80 1.10 -26.42
CA LEU A 53 -0.41 -0.31 -26.38
C LEU A 53 -0.30 -0.83 -24.95
N SER A 54 0.30 -0.04 -24.04
CA SER A 54 0.40 -0.38 -22.62
C SER A 54 -0.96 -0.56 -21.97
N LEU A 55 -1.94 0.29 -22.28
CA LEU A 55 -3.30 0.18 -21.75
C LEU A 55 -4.01 -1.08 -22.26
N VAL A 56 -3.89 -1.39 -23.55
CA VAL A 56 -4.47 -2.62 -24.13
C VAL A 56 -3.85 -3.86 -23.50
N LEU A 57 -2.53 -3.90 -23.37
CA LEU A 57 -1.83 -5.04 -22.75
C LEU A 57 -2.10 -5.13 -21.25
N GLY A 58 -2.21 -4.01 -20.54
CA GLY A 58 -2.62 -3.97 -19.13
C GLY A 58 -4.04 -4.50 -18.92
N LEU A 59 -4.97 -4.14 -19.80
CA LEU A 59 -6.33 -4.68 -19.79
C LEU A 59 -6.34 -6.19 -20.09
N LEU A 60 -5.51 -6.65 -21.02
CA LEU A 60 -5.33 -8.09 -21.27
C LEU A 60 -4.80 -8.80 -20.02
N VAL A 61 -3.80 -8.26 -19.33
CA VAL A 61 -3.29 -8.79 -18.06
C VAL A 61 -4.40 -8.88 -17.02
N PHE A 62 -5.23 -7.84 -16.88
CA PHE A 62 -6.40 -7.85 -16.00
C PHE A 62 -7.36 -9.00 -16.33
N TRP A 63 -7.75 -9.16 -17.60
CA TRP A 63 -8.68 -10.21 -18.02
C TRP A 63 -8.12 -11.61 -17.84
N VAL A 64 -6.84 -11.82 -18.17
CA VAL A 64 -6.15 -13.09 -17.93
C VAL A 64 -6.07 -13.38 -16.43
N ALA A 65 -5.73 -12.38 -15.61
CA ALA A 65 -5.69 -12.52 -14.17
C ALA A 65 -7.05 -12.92 -13.59
N LEU A 66 -8.16 -12.34 -14.05
CA LEU A 66 -9.51 -12.73 -13.61
C LEU A 66 -9.81 -14.22 -13.83
N ARG A 67 -9.22 -14.84 -14.85
CA ARG A 67 -9.39 -16.27 -15.17
C ARG A 67 -8.45 -17.17 -14.37
N LEU A 68 -7.21 -16.73 -14.16
CA LEU A 68 -6.15 -17.53 -13.53
C LEU A 68 -6.10 -17.40 -12.00
N LEU A 69 -6.61 -16.30 -11.45
CA LEU A 69 -6.62 -16.08 -10.02
C LEU A 69 -7.67 -16.96 -9.32
N PRO A 70 -7.38 -17.43 -8.09
CA PRO A 70 -8.38 -18.13 -7.30
C PRO A 70 -9.60 -17.25 -7.05
N ARG A 71 -10.79 -17.82 -7.26
CA ARG A 71 -12.06 -17.17 -6.90
C ARG A 71 -12.15 -17.00 -5.38
N ARG A 72 -12.82 -15.94 -4.96
CA ARG A 72 -13.00 -15.57 -3.55
C ARG A 72 -14.37 -15.99 -3.04
N PRO A 73 -14.47 -16.53 -1.83
CA PRO A 73 -15.75 -16.84 -1.23
C PRO A 73 -16.50 -15.54 -0.90
N VAL A 74 -17.81 -15.55 -1.12
CA VAL A 74 -18.71 -14.50 -0.63
C VAL A 74 -18.62 -14.48 0.89
N ARG A 75 -18.45 -13.27 1.45
CA ARG A 75 -18.34 -13.09 2.91
C ARG A 75 -19.70 -13.00 3.54
N ALA A 76 -19.74 -13.35 4.83
CA ALA A 76 -20.90 -13.06 5.68
C ALA A 76 -21.24 -11.56 5.64
N PRO A 77 -22.53 -11.19 5.76
CA PRO A 77 -23.00 -9.81 5.75
C PRO A 77 -22.20 -8.89 6.68
N ALA A 78 -22.14 -7.61 6.33
CA ALA A 78 -21.50 -6.59 7.15
C ALA A 78 -22.31 -6.37 8.44
N ALA A 79 -21.64 -6.47 9.60
CA ALA A 79 -22.24 -6.08 10.87
C ALA A 79 -22.51 -4.56 10.90
N PHE A 80 -23.23 -4.06 11.88
CA PHE A 80 -23.52 -2.61 11.97
C PHE A 80 -22.24 -1.75 12.03
N ALA A 81 -21.27 -2.13 12.87
CA ALA A 81 -19.98 -1.42 12.97
C ALA A 81 -19.18 -1.47 11.66
N ASP A 82 -19.28 -2.58 10.93
CA ASP A 82 -18.68 -2.73 9.60
C ASP A 82 -19.29 -1.74 8.59
N GLN A 83 -20.61 -1.59 8.61
CA GLN A 83 -21.34 -0.66 7.74
C GLN A 83 -20.95 0.78 8.04
N LEU A 84 -20.85 1.16 9.33
CA LEU A 84 -20.41 2.49 9.73
C LEU A 84 -18.99 2.81 9.21
N ALA A 85 -18.06 1.86 9.34
CA ALA A 85 -16.71 2.03 8.82
C ALA A 85 -16.69 2.17 7.28
N LEU A 86 -17.51 1.40 6.57
CA LEU A 86 -17.66 1.50 5.11
C LEU A 86 -18.26 2.85 4.68
N VAL A 87 -19.27 3.35 5.40
CA VAL A 87 -19.84 4.68 5.16
C VAL A 87 -18.80 5.77 5.40
N ALA A 88 -18.04 5.69 6.49
CA ALA A 88 -16.95 6.64 6.78
C ALA A 88 -15.89 6.62 5.67
N ALA A 89 -15.50 5.43 5.18
CA ALA A 89 -14.58 5.29 4.06
C ALA A 89 -15.14 5.91 2.77
N ALA A 90 -16.42 5.67 2.46
CA ALA A 90 -17.07 6.24 1.28
C ALA A 90 -17.12 7.78 1.34
N LEU A 91 -17.50 8.34 2.49
CA LEU A 91 -17.52 9.79 2.71
C LEU A 91 -16.12 10.39 2.62
N PHE A 92 -15.13 9.76 3.24
CA PHE A 92 -13.74 10.16 3.13
C PHE A 92 -13.28 10.14 1.67
N THR A 93 -13.49 9.03 0.94
CA THR A 93 -13.09 8.89 -0.45
C THR A 93 -13.73 9.97 -1.33
N TRP A 94 -15.04 10.18 -1.18
CA TRP A 94 -15.75 11.25 -1.88
C TRP A 94 -15.16 12.62 -1.61
N ARG A 95 -14.99 12.97 -0.33
CA ARG A 95 -14.54 14.29 0.08
C ARG A 95 -13.07 14.56 -0.27
N ALA A 96 -12.21 13.57 -0.10
CA ALA A 96 -10.77 13.71 -0.30
C ALA A 96 -10.39 13.65 -1.78
N PHE A 97 -10.94 12.68 -2.52
CA PHE A 97 -10.57 12.47 -3.93
C PHE A 97 -11.48 13.23 -4.90
N GLY A 98 -12.72 13.54 -4.51
CA GLY A 98 -13.57 14.46 -5.25
C GLY A 98 -12.86 15.79 -5.44
N TRP A 99 -12.48 16.44 -4.34
CA TRP A 99 -11.80 17.74 -4.36
C TRP A 99 -10.28 17.59 -4.22
N LEU A 100 -9.71 16.51 -4.78
CA LEU A 100 -8.27 16.28 -4.84
C LEU A 100 -7.56 17.45 -5.54
N VAL A 101 -8.12 17.82 -6.69
CA VAL A 101 -7.76 18.95 -7.53
C VAL A 101 -9.02 19.40 -8.27
N PHE A 102 -9.28 20.70 -8.28
CA PHE A 102 -10.41 21.29 -8.97
C PHE A 102 -10.02 22.60 -9.64
N THR A 103 -10.77 22.99 -10.65
CA THR A 103 -10.50 24.21 -11.43
C THR A 103 -11.39 25.34 -10.93
N ASP A 104 -10.76 26.46 -10.60
CA ASP A 104 -11.39 27.79 -10.44
C ASP A 104 -11.06 28.61 -11.70
N PRO A 105 -11.79 29.68 -12.07
CA PRO A 105 -11.57 30.40 -13.33
C PRO A 105 -10.14 30.90 -13.57
N THR A 106 -9.34 31.05 -12.50
CA THR A 106 -7.97 31.58 -12.57
C THR A 106 -6.88 30.56 -12.23
N ALA A 107 -7.22 29.44 -11.58
CA ALA A 107 -6.21 28.52 -11.04
C ALA A 107 -6.75 27.11 -10.78
N LEU A 108 -5.83 26.15 -10.75
CA LEU A 108 -6.07 24.86 -10.11
C LEU A 108 -5.96 25.02 -8.60
N ARG A 109 -6.92 24.46 -7.88
CA ARG A 109 -7.00 24.50 -6.42
C ARG A 109 -7.04 23.09 -5.84
N VAL A 110 -6.61 22.99 -4.59
CA VAL A 110 -6.68 21.77 -3.78
C VAL A 110 -7.39 22.08 -2.48
N LEU A 111 -8.04 21.07 -1.92
CA LEU A 111 -8.75 21.21 -0.66
C LEU A 111 -7.89 20.87 0.57
N SER A 112 -7.02 19.87 0.44
CA SER A 112 -6.14 19.46 1.52
C SER A 112 -4.87 20.29 1.50
N PRO A 113 -4.53 21.02 2.58
CA PRO A 113 -3.28 21.77 2.66
C PRO A 113 -2.06 20.83 2.56
N ASN A 114 -2.17 19.61 3.09
CA ASN A 114 -1.13 18.58 3.00
C ASN A 114 -0.80 18.19 1.54
N ASN A 115 -1.74 18.36 0.60
CA ASN A 115 -1.57 17.97 -0.80
C ASN A 115 -1.08 19.13 -1.70
N LEU A 116 -0.98 20.37 -1.19
CA LEU A 116 -0.66 21.53 -2.01
C LEU A 116 0.72 21.42 -2.67
N GLY A 117 1.76 21.13 -1.87
CA GLY A 117 3.12 20.95 -2.37
C GLY A 117 3.23 19.73 -3.29
N ASP A 118 2.79 18.57 -2.81
CA ASP A 118 2.90 17.30 -3.53
C ASP A 118 2.13 17.33 -4.86
N LEU A 119 0.95 17.93 -4.93
CA LEU A 119 0.19 17.97 -6.19
C LEU A 119 0.93 18.66 -7.32
N SER A 120 1.61 19.77 -7.04
CA SER A 120 2.37 20.49 -8.07
C SER A 120 3.52 19.63 -8.65
N LEU A 121 4.25 18.91 -7.78
CA LEU A 121 5.28 17.94 -8.19
C LEU A 121 4.66 16.87 -9.09
N HIS A 122 3.58 16.25 -8.64
CA HIS A 122 2.96 15.14 -9.35
C HIS A 122 2.34 15.54 -10.69
N LEU A 123 1.65 16.69 -10.78
CA LEU A 123 1.15 17.22 -12.05
C LEU A 123 2.30 17.49 -13.03
N SER A 124 3.43 18.01 -12.53
CA SER A 124 4.62 18.26 -13.35
C SER A 124 5.20 16.94 -13.87
N LEU A 125 5.34 15.92 -13.00
CA LEU A 125 5.80 14.59 -13.39
C LEU A 125 4.86 13.93 -14.42
N ILE A 126 3.54 13.97 -14.19
CA ILE A 126 2.54 13.37 -15.10
C ILE A 126 2.65 14.00 -16.49
N ARG A 127 2.67 15.34 -16.58
CA ARG A 127 2.79 16.05 -17.85
C ARG A 127 4.12 15.74 -18.52
N TYR A 128 5.22 15.77 -17.77
CA TYR A 128 6.54 15.49 -18.28
C TYR A 128 6.67 14.06 -18.84
N LEU A 129 6.23 13.06 -18.08
CA LEU A 129 6.26 11.64 -18.46
C LEU A 129 5.30 11.29 -19.60
N SER A 130 4.27 12.11 -19.85
CA SER A 130 3.35 11.93 -20.98
C SER A 130 3.91 12.38 -22.34
N THR A 131 5.06 13.05 -22.34
CA THR A 131 5.71 13.54 -23.56
C THR A 131 6.74 12.55 -24.08
N ASP A 132 7.37 12.88 -25.21
CA ASP A 132 8.43 12.05 -25.80
C ASP A 132 9.80 12.14 -25.10
N VAL A 133 9.80 12.40 -23.80
CA VAL A 133 11.02 12.37 -22.98
C VAL A 133 11.70 10.99 -23.05
N PRO A 134 13.02 10.92 -23.26
CA PRO A 134 13.76 9.66 -23.20
C PRO A 134 13.63 8.99 -21.83
N PHE A 135 13.51 7.66 -21.80
CA PHE A 135 13.55 6.88 -20.55
C PHE A 135 14.92 6.24 -20.37
N TRP A 136 15.51 6.22 -19.17
CA TRP A 136 15.03 6.86 -17.93
C TRP A 136 15.20 8.39 -17.99
N PRO A 137 14.18 9.19 -17.62
CA PRO A 137 14.21 10.63 -17.87
C PRO A 137 15.11 11.39 -16.90
N GLU A 138 15.57 12.56 -17.33
CA GLU A 138 16.17 13.55 -16.44
C GLU A 138 15.13 14.12 -15.47
N SER A 139 15.58 14.64 -14.33
CA SER A 139 14.74 15.31 -13.36
C SER A 139 14.20 16.63 -13.94
N PRO A 140 12.88 16.87 -13.91
CA PRO A 140 12.32 18.16 -14.34
C PRO A 140 12.61 19.29 -13.36
N ILE A 141 13.20 18.99 -12.18
CA ILE A 141 13.57 19.96 -11.14
C ILE A 141 15.07 20.25 -11.17
N LEU A 142 15.90 19.22 -11.39
CA LEU A 142 17.35 19.31 -11.35
C LEU A 142 17.94 18.89 -12.70
N ALA A 143 18.22 19.89 -13.55
CA ALA A 143 18.73 19.67 -14.89
C ALA A 143 20.00 18.80 -14.90
N ARG A 144 20.13 17.92 -15.90
CA ARG A 144 21.26 16.99 -16.09
C ARG A 144 21.43 15.93 -14.99
N ALA A 145 20.49 15.83 -14.05
CA ALA A 145 20.44 14.73 -13.10
C ALA A 145 19.32 13.75 -13.52
N PRO A 146 19.51 12.42 -13.38
CA PRO A 146 18.42 11.48 -13.60
C PRO A 146 17.29 11.71 -12.58
N LEU A 147 16.05 11.45 -12.98
CA LEU A 147 14.91 11.51 -12.08
C LEU A 147 15.04 10.45 -10.96
N ARG A 148 15.12 10.87 -9.71
CA ARG A 148 15.25 9.97 -8.55
C ARG A 148 13.95 9.95 -7.74
N TYR A 149 12.98 9.19 -8.23
CA TYR A 149 11.64 9.15 -7.62
C TYR A 149 10.90 7.85 -8.01
N PRO A 150 10.09 7.24 -7.11
CA PRO A 150 9.14 6.18 -7.46
C PRO A 150 8.03 6.68 -8.39
N ILE A 151 8.25 6.64 -9.70
CA ILE A 151 7.34 7.24 -10.71
C ILE A 151 6.09 6.41 -11.02
N GLY A 152 5.88 5.23 -10.45
CA GLY A 152 4.90 4.25 -10.94
C GLY A 152 3.45 4.75 -10.98
N ALA A 153 3.02 5.50 -9.96
CA ALA A 153 1.68 6.10 -9.91
C ALA A 153 1.53 7.29 -10.88
N ASP A 154 2.56 8.12 -11.01
CA ASP A 154 2.59 9.25 -11.93
C ASP A 154 2.70 8.78 -13.39
N LEU A 155 3.49 7.73 -13.64
CA LEU A 155 3.64 7.11 -14.95
C LEU A 155 2.32 6.48 -15.40
N PHE A 156 1.59 5.83 -14.50
CA PHE A 156 0.25 5.33 -14.84
C PHE A 156 -0.70 6.46 -15.24
N ASN A 157 -0.71 7.58 -14.52
CA ASN A 157 -1.50 8.75 -14.89
C ASN A 157 -0.99 9.43 -16.17
N ALA A 158 0.32 9.45 -16.41
CA ALA A 158 0.93 9.95 -17.64
C ALA A 158 0.54 9.11 -18.86
N ILE A 159 0.43 7.79 -18.71
CA ILE A 159 -0.09 6.88 -19.74
C ILE A 159 -1.54 7.24 -20.08
N LEU A 160 -2.38 7.47 -19.08
CA LEU A 160 -3.76 7.91 -19.32
C LEU A 160 -3.80 9.26 -20.05
N LEU A 161 -2.93 10.21 -19.66
CA LEU A 161 -2.81 11.51 -20.31
C LEU A 161 -2.35 11.40 -21.76
N ALA A 162 -1.30 10.62 -22.03
CA ALA A 162 -0.80 10.37 -23.38
C ALA A 162 -1.81 9.62 -24.26
N ALA A 163 -2.72 8.85 -23.65
CA ALA A 163 -3.85 8.21 -24.34
C ALA A 163 -5.07 9.13 -24.54
N GLY A 164 -5.01 10.39 -24.08
CA GLY A 164 -6.02 11.42 -24.32
C GLY A 164 -6.93 11.75 -23.13
N LEU A 165 -6.71 11.17 -21.94
CA LEU A 165 -7.47 11.53 -20.74
C LEU A 165 -6.91 12.82 -20.11
N ASP A 166 -7.77 13.79 -19.82
CA ASP A 166 -7.35 15.01 -19.09
C ASP A 166 -6.66 14.68 -17.76
N ALA A 167 -5.61 15.42 -17.41
CA ALA A 167 -4.75 15.16 -16.25
C ALA A 167 -5.51 15.29 -14.91
N VAL A 168 -6.39 16.29 -14.78
CA VAL A 168 -7.19 16.52 -13.57
C VAL A 168 -8.19 15.38 -13.40
N ARG A 169 -8.91 15.03 -14.48
CA ARG A 169 -9.85 13.90 -14.49
C ARG A 169 -9.15 12.58 -14.22
N GLY A 170 -7.98 12.35 -14.80
CA GLY A 170 -7.16 11.16 -14.58
C GLY A 170 -6.75 11.00 -13.11
N LEU A 171 -6.25 12.07 -12.49
CA LEU A 171 -5.89 12.08 -11.08
C LEU A 171 -7.07 11.82 -10.15
N VAL A 172 -8.21 12.46 -10.40
CA VAL A 172 -9.44 12.25 -9.61
C VAL A 172 -9.91 10.80 -9.75
N LEU A 173 -10.01 10.28 -10.98
CA LEU A 173 -10.46 8.91 -11.24
C LEU A 173 -9.53 7.86 -10.62
N THR A 174 -8.23 7.99 -10.82
CA THR A 174 -7.25 7.07 -10.24
C THR A 174 -7.21 7.17 -8.72
N GLY A 175 -7.41 8.37 -8.15
CA GLY A 175 -7.61 8.59 -6.72
C GLY A 175 -8.82 7.83 -6.16
N PHE A 176 -9.98 7.97 -6.81
CA PHE A 176 -11.20 7.25 -6.43
C PHE A 176 -11.03 5.73 -6.50
N VAL A 177 -10.57 5.22 -7.63
CA VAL A 177 -10.37 3.78 -7.85
C VAL A 177 -9.31 3.22 -6.89
N GLY A 178 -8.22 3.95 -6.69
CA GLY A 178 -7.17 3.59 -5.74
C GLY A 178 -7.67 3.56 -4.29
N ALA A 179 -8.48 4.54 -3.88
CA ALA A 179 -9.07 4.57 -2.55
C ALA A 179 -10.05 3.39 -2.34
N ILE A 180 -10.88 3.08 -3.34
CA ILE A 180 -11.75 1.89 -3.32
C ILE A 180 -10.90 0.62 -3.18
N ALA A 181 -9.76 0.53 -3.89
CA ALA A 181 -8.85 -0.60 -3.77
C ALA A 181 -8.24 -0.70 -2.36
N VAL A 182 -7.80 0.42 -1.78
CA VAL A 182 -7.25 0.50 -0.41
C VAL A 182 -8.28 0.05 0.62
N PHE A 183 -9.46 0.66 0.64
CA PHE A 183 -10.51 0.31 1.60
C PHE A 183 -11.09 -1.08 1.35
N GLY A 184 -11.18 -1.51 0.09
CA GLY A 184 -11.51 -2.89 -0.27
C GLY A 184 -10.49 -3.90 0.25
N ALA A 185 -9.20 -3.57 0.19
CA ALA A 185 -8.12 -4.39 0.74
C ALA A 185 -8.13 -4.42 2.27
N LEU A 186 -8.35 -3.28 2.93
CA LEU A 186 -8.50 -3.19 4.40
C LEU A 186 -9.71 -3.98 4.89
N TRP A 187 -10.86 -3.82 4.22
CA TRP A 187 -12.04 -4.63 4.44
C TRP A 187 -11.73 -6.12 4.29
N ARG A 188 -11.01 -6.48 3.22
CA ARG A 188 -10.58 -7.85 2.97
C ARG A 188 -9.62 -8.36 4.05
N TRP A 189 -8.80 -7.51 4.62
CA TRP A 189 -7.83 -7.90 5.64
C TRP A 189 -8.45 -8.07 7.03
N ALA A 190 -9.21 -7.06 7.48
CA ALA A 190 -9.69 -6.96 8.86
C ALA A 190 -11.11 -6.36 9.00
N ARG A 191 -11.93 -6.40 7.94
CA ARG A 191 -13.32 -5.89 7.91
C ARG A 191 -13.40 -4.41 8.33
N GLY A 192 -14.47 -4.01 9.01
CA GLY A 192 -14.66 -2.64 9.48
C GLY A 192 -13.58 -2.20 10.45
N PHE A 193 -13.01 -3.11 11.24
CA PHE A 193 -11.89 -2.78 12.12
C PHE A 193 -10.66 -2.32 11.33
N GLY A 194 -10.31 -2.99 10.23
CA GLY A 194 -9.19 -2.56 9.37
C GLY A 194 -9.39 -1.17 8.78
N ILE A 195 -10.61 -0.88 8.33
CA ILE A 195 -10.97 0.45 7.81
C ILE A 195 -10.90 1.50 8.92
N ALA A 196 -11.54 1.23 10.07
CA ALA A 196 -11.60 2.15 11.19
C ALA A 196 -10.21 2.43 11.78
N ALA A 197 -9.39 1.38 11.93
CA ALA A 197 -8.01 1.52 12.38
C ALA A 197 -7.19 2.42 11.45
N PHE A 198 -7.42 2.36 10.13
CA PHE A 198 -6.73 3.23 9.18
C PHE A 198 -7.27 4.67 9.19
N LEU A 199 -8.61 4.84 9.21
CA LEU A 199 -9.25 6.17 9.17
C LEU A 199 -9.06 6.96 10.46
N PHE A 200 -9.08 6.27 11.60
CA PHE A 200 -9.09 6.88 12.94
C PHE A 200 -7.82 6.55 13.73
N ALA A 201 -6.72 6.18 13.05
CA ALA A 201 -5.41 6.06 13.67
C ALA A 201 -4.98 7.40 14.26
N GLY A 202 -4.78 7.45 15.58
CA GLY A 202 -4.33 8.65 16.29
C GLY A 202 -4.18 8.39 17.79
N GLY A 203 -3.67 9.39 18.50
CA GLY A 203 -3.50 9.34 19.95
C GLY A 203 -4.49 10.21 20.71
N LEU A 204 -4.10 10.61 21.92
CA LEU A 204 -5.01 11.28 22.86
C LEU A 204 -5.41 12.71 22.46
N ALA A 205 -4.67 13.38 21.56
CA ALA A 205 -4.96 14.77 21.19
C ALA A 205 -6.41 14.98 20.72
N GLY A 206 -6.96 14.03 19.93
CA GLY A 206 -8.33 14.11 19.43
C GLY A 206 -9.42 13.96 20.52
N PHE A 207 -9.08 13.48 21.72
CA PHE A 207 -10.04 13.30 22.82
C PHE A 207 -10.29 14.58 23.62
N GLU A 208 -9.56 15.67 23.37
CA GLU A 208 -9.84 16.99 23.96
C GLU A 208 -11.26 17.49 23.67
N ILE A 209 -11.92 16.97 22.63
CA ILE A 209 -13.35 17.24 22.38
C ILE A 209 -14.24 16.84 23.57
N LEU A 210 -13.88 15.78 24.30
CA LEU A 210 -14.61 15.32 25.48
C LEU A 210 -14.44 16.26 26.68
N ALA A 211 -13.40 17.10 26.66
CA ALA A 211 -13.17 18.16 27.64
C ALA A 211 -13.81 19.50 27.23
N GLY A 212 -14.63 19.53 26.17
CA GLY A 212 -15.35 20.72 25.73
C GLY A 212 -14.56 21.65 24.81
N HIS A 213 -13.40 21.23 24.31
CA HIS A 213 -12.57 22.05 23.41
C HIS A 213 -13.05 22.10 21.94
N GLY A 214 -14.14 21.38 21.62
CA GLY A 214 -14.75 21.34 20.29
C GLY A 214 -13.96 20.54 19.25
N PHE A 215 -14.34 20.66 17.97
CA PHE A 215 -13.64 20.03 16.85
C PHE A 215 -12.42 20.89 16.45
N ARG A 216 -11.23 20.48 16.89
CA ARG A 216 -9.96 21.13 16.54
C ARG A 216 -9.11 20.23 15.67
N ASP A 217 -8.36 20.85 14.76
CA ASP A 217 -7.36 20.17 13.97
C ASP A 217 -6.01 20.23 14.71
N TYR A 218 -5.51 19.06 15.16
CA TYR A 218 -4.24 18.93 15.88
C TYR A 218 -3.07 18.52 14.97
N GLN A 219 -3.28 18.42 13.64
CA GLN A 219 -2.27 17.88 12.71
C GLN A 219 -0.93 18.62 12.71
N ASP A 220 -0.92 19.91 13.08
CA ASP A 220 0.30 20.71 13.21
C ASP A 220 0.94 20.62 14.60
N GLY A 221 0.19 20.16 15.61
CA GLY A 221 0.64 20.03 17.00
C GLY A 221 1.12 18.64 17.40
N VAL A 222 0.99 17.64 16.53
CA VAL A 222 1.43 16.26 16.78
C VAL A 222 2.25 15.71 15.61
N ALA A 223 3.16 14.78 15.89
CA ALA A 223 3.97 14.12 14.87
C ALA A 223 3.17 13.09 14.05
N TRP A 224 2.25 12.38 14.71
CA TRP A 224 1.38 11.38 14.10
C TRP A 224 0.17 12.04 13.44
N LYS A 225 0.35 12.36 12.17
CA LYS A 225 -0.68 12.93 11.32
C LYS A 225 -1.69 11.86 10.89
N SER A 226 -2.87 12.33 10.48
CA SER A 226 -3.96 11.51 9.96
C SER A 226 -3.47 10.76 8.73
N LEU A 227 -3.33 9.43 8.83
CA LEU A 227 -2.82 8.60 7.73
C LEU A 227 -3.56 8.82 6.41
N PRO A 228 -4.91 8.89 6.38
CA PRO A 228 -5.62 9.14 5.13
C PRO A 228 -5.30 10.52 4.54
N LEU A 229 -5.20 11.58 5.35
CA LEU A 229 -5.03 12.95 4.86
C LEU A 229 -3.59 13.34 4.56
N ALA A 230 -2.65 12.89 5.39
CA ALA A 230 -1.24 13.29 5.33
C ALA A 230 -0.37 12.30 4.55
N SER A 231 -0.82 11.05 4.38
CA SER A 231 -0.09 10.02 3.63
C SER A 231 -0.85 9.54 2.41
N LEU A 232 -2.10 9.06 2.55
CA LEU A 232 -2.80 8.42 1.42
C LEU A 232 -3.15 9.40 0.29
N VAL A 233 -3.67 10.58 0.62
CA VAL A 233 -4.07 11.61 -0.36
C VAL A 233 -2.87 12.24 -1.06
N THR A 234 -1.76 12.39 -0.33
CA THR A 234 -0.55 13.08 -0.77
C THR A 234 0.40 12.15 -1.53
N GLN A 235 0.68 10.97 -0.96
CA GLN A 235 1.61 9.99 -1.52
C GLN A 235 0.86 8.98 -2.37
N ARG A 236 0.66 9.32 -3.64
CA ARG A 236 -0.13 8.53 -4.60
C ARG A 236 0.34 7.09 -4.75
N GLY A 237 1.63 6.82 -4.53
CA GLY A 237 2.18 5.47 -4.50
C GLY A 237 1.47 4.54 -3.52
N LEU A 238 0.94 5.06 -2.40
CA LEU A 238 0.21 4.29 -1.39
C LEU A 238 -1.16 3.79 -1.88
N LEU A 239 -1.78 4.46 -2.85
CA LEU A 239 -3.03 4.00 -3.49
C LEU A 239 -2.86 2.65 -4.19
N TYR A 240 -1.63 2.32 -4.60
CA TYR A 240 -1.26 1.01 -5.12
C TYR A 240 -0.59 0.13 -4.05
N ALA A 241 0.35 0.69 -3.28
CA ALA A 241 1.20 -0.10 -2.40
C ALA A 241 0.44 -0.72 -1.22
N ILE A 242 -0.53 -0.01 -0.62
CA ILE A 242 -1.35 -0.56 0.47
C ILE A 242 -2.17 -1.77 -0.02
N PRO A 243 -2.99 -1.68 -1.08
CA PRO A 243 -3.74 -2.84 -1.54
C PRO A 243 -2.81 -3.96 -1.99
N ALA A 244 -1.74 -3.69 -2.76
CA ALA A 244 -0.77 -4.70 -3.16
C ALA A 244 -0.11 -5.41 -1.95
N GLY A 245 0.29 -4.65 -0.94
CA GLY A 245 0.86 -5.19 0.31
C GLY A 245 -0.12 -6.06 1.07
N LEU A 246 -1.37 -5.61 1.25
CA LEU A 246 -2.42 -6.39 1.92
C LEU A 246 -2.80 -7.64 1.12
N LEU A 247 -2.76 -7.60 -0.22
CA LEU A 247 -2.94 -8.77 -1.07
C LEU A 247 -1.85 -9.82 -0.83
N LEU A 248 -0.58 -9.40 -0.75
CA LEU A 248 0.58 -10.25 -0.47
C LEU A 248 0.51 -10.84 0.93
N LEU A 249 0.28 -10.01 1.95
CA LEU A 249 0.13 -10.46 3.34
C LEU A 249 -1.01 -11.47 3.49
N ASP A 250 -2.15 -11.22 2.84
CA ASP A 250 -3.28 -12.15 2.84
C ASP A 250 -2.92 -13.49 2.19
N SER A 251 -2.13 -13.45 1.12
CA SER A 251 -1.62 -14.66 0.47
C SER A 251 -0.69 -15.45 1.38
N TRP A 252 0.29 -14.80 1.99
CA TRP A 252 1.27 -15.47 2.86
C TRP A 252 0.60 -16.01 4.13
N ARG A 253 -0.34 -15.27 4.71
CA ARG A 253 -1.16 -15.71 5.84
C ARG A 253 -2.04 -16.92 5.48
N ALA A 254 -2.63 -16.95 4.29
CA ALA A 254 -3.38 -18.10 3.81
C ALA A 254 -2.52 -19.35 3.70
N ARG A 255 -1.26 -19.23 3.24
CA ARG A 255 -0.29 -20.35 3.21
C ARG A 255 0.05 -20.87 4.60
N LEU A 256 0.24 -19.97 5.57
CA LEU A 256 0.53 -20.35 6.96
C LEU A 256 -0.63 -21.09 7.62
N ARG A 257 -1.87 -20.69 7.33
CA ARG A 257 -3.08 -21.27 7.96
C ARG A 257 -3.56 -22.58 7.33
N GLY A 258 -3.21 -22.87 6.08
CA GLY A 258 -3.58 -24.12 5.40
C GLY A 258 -5.09 -24.36 5.22
N GLY A 259 -5.92 -23.31 5.26
CA GLY A 259 -7.38 -23.42 5.20
C GLY A 259 -7.98 -23.31 3.79
N ASN A 260 -9.31 -23.20 3.72
CA ASN A 260 -10.08 -23.12 2.46
C ASN A 260 -9.75 -21.89 1.59
N ARG A 261 -9.10 -20.87 2.16
CA ARG A 261 -8.72 -19.66 1.42
C ARG A 261 -7.47 -19.94 0.60
N LYS A 262 -7.62 -19.97 -0.72
CA LYS A 262 -6.49 -20.16 -1.63
C LYS A 262 -5.57 -18.92 -1.65
N PRO A 263 -4.25 -19.08 -1.49
CA PRO A 263 -3.28 -18.01 -1.66
C PRO A 263 -3.20 -17.59 -3.13
N LEU A 264 -2.64 -16.42 -3.41
CA LEU A 264 -2.31 -15.99 -4.76
C LEU A 264 -1.34 -16.99 -5.42
N PRO A 265 -1.39 -17.14 -6.75
CA PRO A 265 -0.37 -17.91 -7.46
C PRO A 265 0.99 -17.21 -7.39
N PHE A 266 2.08 -17.98 -7.48
CA PHE A 266 3.45 -17.47 -7.35
C PHE A 266 3.75 -16.29 -8.29
N TRP A 267 3.33 -16.38 -9.56
CA TRP A 267 3.55 -15.32 -10.54
C TRP A 267 2.92 -13.99 -10.13
N ALA A 268 1.75 -14.01 -9.49
CA ALA A 268 1.07 -12.80 -9.06
C ALA A 268 1.80 -12.16 -7.87
N GLU A 269 2.25 -12.98 -6.90
CA GLU A 269 3.05 -12.48 -5.78
C GLU A 269 4.39 -11.89 -6.26
N TRP A 270 5.05 -12.57 -7.21
CA TRP A 270 6.31 -12.13 -7.81
C TRP A 270 6.17 -10.80 -8.53
N ILE A 271 5.14 -10.63 -9.36
CA ILE A 271 4.88 -9.36 -10.06
C ILE A 271 4.61 -8.24 -9.04
N LEU A 272 3.69 -8.45 -8.08
CA LEU A 272 3.31 -7.42 -7.12
C LEU A 272 4.49 -7.00 -6.23
N LEU A 273 5.30 -7.96 -5.75
CA LEU A 273 6.45 -7.67 -4.89
C LEU A 273 7.63 -7.10 -5.69
N GLY A 274 7.97 -7.70 -6.82
CA GLY A 274 9.12 -7.33 -7.63
C GLY A 274 9.02 -5.94 -8.27
N THR A 275 7.81 -5.45 -8.52
CA THR A 275 7.56 -4.13 -9.14
C THR A 275 7.26 -3.03 -8.14
N LEU A 276 7.12 -3.38 -6.86
CA LEU A 276 6.74 -2.45 -5.81
C LEU A 276 7.65 -1.21 -5.68
N PRO A 277 8.97 -1.27 -5.96
CA PRO A 277 9.81 -0.06 -5.98
C PRO A 277 9.33 1.04 -6.89
N LEU A 278 8.69 0.70 -8.03
CA LEU A 278 8.12 1.72 -8.91
C LEU A 278 7.07 2.56 -8.20
N PHE A 279 6.29 1.96 -7.30
CA PHE A 279 5.18 2.62 -6.64
C PHE A 279 5.54 3.15 -5.25
N HIS A 280 6.24 2.36 -4.43
CA HIS A 280 6.60 2.74 -3.08
C HIS A 280 7.73 1.87 -2.49
N ALA A 281 8.95 2.42 -2.42
CA ALA A 281 10.13 1.70 -1.94
C ALA A 281 10.04 1.25 -0.47
N HIS A 282 9.47 2.07 0.43
CA HIS A 282 9.34 1.70 1.85
C HIS A 282 8.42 0.48 2.05
N SER A 283 7.40 0.32 1.20
CA SER A 283 6.55 -0.87 1.25
C SER A 283 7.31 -2.13 0.82
N LEU A 284 8.26 -2.04 -0.12
CA LEU A 284 9.14 -3.17 -0.42
C LEU A 284 10.01 -3.53 0.79
N LEU A 285 10.61 -2.54 1.45
CA LEU A 285 11.42 -2.76 2.65
C LEU A 285 10.61 -3.50 3.73
N CYS A 286 9.41 -2.99 4.03
CA CYS A 286 8.55 -3.56 5.06
C CYS A 286 8.09 -4.98 4.70
N LEU A 287 7.58 -5.18 3.47
CA LEU A 287 7.14 -6.51 3.02
C LEU A 287 8.31 -7.50 2.89
N GLY A 288 9.51 -7.03 2.53
CA GLY A 288 10.72 -7.84 2.52
C GLY A 288 11.10 -8.33 3.93
N ALA A 289 11.02 -7.48 4.94
CA ALA A 289 11.24 -7.86 6.33
C ALA A 289 10.18 -8.86 6.84
N LEU A 290 8.91 -8.67 6.48
CA LEU A 290 7.84 -9.62 6.81
C LEU A 290 8.02 -10.96 6.08
N LEU A 291 8.47 -10.95 4.83
CA LEU A 291 8.83 -12.16 4.08
C LEU A 291 10.02 -12.87 4.71
N ALA A 292 11.01 -12.12 5.23
CA ALA A 292 12.12 -12.66 6.00
C ALA A 292 11.66 -13.32 7.31
N GLY A 293 10.65 -12.75 7.97
CA GLY A 293 9.98 -13.42 9.09
C GLY A 293 9.37 -14.77 8.69
N CYS A 294 8.72 -14.85 7.52
CA CYS A 294 8.21 -16.11 6.99
C CYS A 294 9.34 -17.12 6.67
N MET A 295 10.52 -16.64 6.23
CA MET A 295 11.69 -17.50 6.03
C MET A 295 12.26 -18.02 7.35
N ALA A 296 12.34 -17.17 8.37
CA ALA A 296 12.90 -17.51 9.68
C ALA A 296 11.98 -18.43 10.50
N PHE A 297 10.67 -18.14 10.53
CA PHE A 297 9.73 -18.77 11.47
C PHE A 297 8.67 -19.67 10.78
N GLY A 298 8.55 -19.62 9.46
CA GLY A 298 7.60 -20.42 8.69
C GLY A 298 7.88 -21.94 8.74
N ALA A 299 6.84 -22.73 8.45
CA ALA A 299 6.97 -24.17 8.21
C ALA A 299 7.74 -24.45 6.91
N GLY A 300 8.29 -25.66 6.75
CA GLY A 300 9.12 -26.03 5.60
C GLY A 300 8.57 -25.55 4.24
N PRO A 301 7.31 -25.83 3.90
CA PRO A 301 6.71 -25.36 2.65
C PRO A 301 6.59 -23.83 2.54
N VAL A 302 6.22 -23.15 3.64
CA VAL A 302 6.08 -21.69 3.69
C VAL A 302 7.45 -21.02 3.57
N ARG A 303 8.45 -21.54 4.29
CA ARG A 303 9.84 -21.08 4.23
C ARG A 303 10.41 -21.23 2.83
N ALA A 304 10.26 -22.40 2.22
CA ALA A 304 10.73 -22.66 0.86
C ALA A 304 10.06 -21.72 -0.16
N HIS A 305 8.75 -21.51 -0.03
CA HIS A 305 8.01 -20.56 -0.85
C HIS A 305 8.52 -19.12 -0.66
N ALA A 306 8.70 -18.68 0.59
CA ALA A 306 9.19 -17.35 0.91
C ALA A 306 10.61 -17.10 0.36
N MET A 307 11.52 -18.06 0.52
CA MET A 307 12.86 -18.01 -0.06
C MET A 307 12.83 -17.91 -1.58
N LYS A 308 12.02 -18.75 -2.24
CA LYS A 308 11.87 -18.74 -3.69
C LYS A 308 11.31 -17.40 -4.18
N LEU A 309 10.30 -16.87 -3.49
CA LEU A 309 9.69 -15.58 -3.83
C LEU A 309 10.68 -14.43 -3.65
N ALA A 310 11.44 -14.42 -2.55
CA ALA A 310 12.46 -13.42 -2.28
C ALA A 310 13.54 -13.43 -3.37
N LEU A 311 14.08 -14.62 -3.70
CA LEU A 311 15.12 -14.76 -4.73
C LEU A 311 14.61 -14.36 -6.12
N ALA A 312 13.38 -14.75 -6.48
CA ALA A 312 12.81 -14.39 -7.77
C ALA A 312 12.46 -12.90 -7.88
N SER A 313 12.05 -12.26 -6.78
CA SER A 313 11.67 -10.84 -6.76
C SER A 313 12.88 -9.91 -6.64
N LEU A 314 14.03 -10.42 -6.17
CA LEU A 314 15.23 -9.63 -5.95
C LEU A 314 15.75 -8.96 -7.24
N PRO A 315 15.92 -9.64 -8.40
CA PRO A 315 16.40 -9.00 -9.62
C PRO A 315 15.54 -7.82 -10.09
N PRO A 316 14.20 -7.95 -10.29
CA PRO A 316 13.39 -6.81 -10.70
C PRO A 316 13.34 -5.72 -9.61
N ALA A 317 13.27 -6.09 -8.33
CA ALA A 317 13.24 -5.13 -7.24
C ALA A 317 14.54 -4.30 -7.19
N VAL A 318 15.70 -4.93 -7.31
CA VAL A 318 17.01 -4.26 -7.33
C VAL A 318 17.15 -3.37 -8.56
N ALA A 319 16.79 -3.87 -9.75
CA ALA A 319 16.88 -3.09 -10.98
C ALA A 319 16.00 -1.83 -10.93
N LEU A 320 14.75 -1.98 -10.47
CA LEU A 320 13.82 -0.85 -10.36
C LEU A 320 14.24 0.10 -9.23
N THR A 321 14.75 -0.42 -8.10
CA THR A 321 15.31 0.41 -7.03
C THR A 321 16.53 1.20 -7.51
N HIS A 322 17.41 0.59 -8.31
CA HIS A 322 18.54 1.26 -8.92
C HIS A 322 18.08 2.43 -9.79
N LEU A 323 17.05 2.26 -10.62
CA LEU A 323 16.51 3.33 -11.46
C LEU A 323 15.96 4.49 -10.63
N ILE A 324 15.07 4.22 -9.67
CA ILE A 324 14.42 5.27 -8.87
C ILE A 324 15.36 5.98 -7.88
N THR A 325 16.51 5.38 -7.58
CA THR A 325 17.54 5.98 -6.69
C THR A 325 18.72 6.58 -7.44
N GLY A 326 18.76 6.47 -8.77
CA GLY A 326 19.92 6.88 -9.56
C GLY A 326 21.18 6.10 -9.19
N GLY A 327 21.08 4.78 -9.09
CA GLY A 327 22.18 3.88 -8.78
C GLY A 327 22.54 3.81 -7.30
N PHE A 328 21.56 3.84 -6.40
CA PHE A 328 21.75 3.86 -4.94
C PHE A 328 22.49 5.12 -4.45
N SER A 329 22.56 6.16 -5.26
CA SER A 329 23.24 7.43 -4.95
C SER A 329 22.38 8.40 -4.15
N THR A 330 21.10 8.08 -3.90
CA THR A 330 20.27 8.79 -2.93
C THR A 330 20.85 8.60 -1.53
N GLY A 331 21.64 9.57 -1.08
CA GLY A 331 22.11 9.70 0.29
C GLY A 331 20.97 10.02 1.25
N GLY A 332 20.08 9.07 1.49
CA GLY A 332 19.31 9.02 2.73
C GLY A 332 20.22 8.39 3.77
N THR A 333 20.94 9.21 4.55
CA THR A 333 21.80 8.67 5.60
C THR A 333 20.90 8.05 6.66
N VAL A 334 20.77 6.73 6.62
CA VAL A 334 20.32 5.96 7.76
C VAL A 334 21.21 6.37 8.91
N ALA A 335 20.62 7.07 9.86
CA ALA A 335 21.35 7.71 10.95
C ALA A 335 20.70 7.30 12.26
N PHE A 336 21.53 6.99 13.25
CA PHE A 336 21.04 6.80 14.61
C PHE A 336 20.47 8.13 15.10
N HIS A 337 19.17 8.13 15.40
CA HIS A 337 18.40 9.31 15.77
C HIS A 337 17.24 8.86 16.68
N PRO A 338 17.53 8.59 17.97
CA PRO A 338 16.56 7.99 18.87
C PRO A 338 15.42 8.95 19.21
N GLY A 339 14.20 8.39 19.29
CA GLY A 339 13.01 9.13 19.68
C GLY A 339 12.38 9.87 18.50
N TRP A 340 12.06 9.15 17.41
CA TRP A 340 11.35 9.66 16.22
C TRP A 340 10.46 10.89 16.49
N MET A 341 10.83 12.07 15.96
CA MET A 341 10.08 13.34 16.10
C MET A 341 9.80 13.80 17.56
N GLN A 342 10.39 13.18 18.57
CA GLN A 342 10.08 13.40 19.99
C GLN A 342 10.55 14.78 20.47
N GLY A 343 11.71 15.22 19.99
CA GLY A 343 12.37 16.42 20.50
C GLY A 343 12.50 16.38 22.04
N ASP A 344 12.13 17.48 22.69
CA ASP A 344 12.21 17.62 24.15
C ASP A 344 10.96 17.11 24.91
N VAL A 345 9.97 16.55 24.21
CA VAL A 345 8.76 16.03 24.84
C VAL A 345 9.08 14.77 25.64
N TYR A 346 8.55 14.67 26.86
CA TYR A 346 8.72 13.48 27.70
C TYR A 346 8.20 12.22 26.97
N VAL A 347 9.02 11.17 26.94
CA VAL A 347 8.80 9.96 26.13
C VAL A 347 7.38 9.38 26.28
N PHE A 348 6.91 9.24 27.52
CA PHE A 348 5.58 8.67 27.79
C PHE A 348 4.46 9.52 27.15
N TRP A 349 4.54 10.84 27.30
CA TRP A 349 3.53 11.76 26.78
C TRP A 349 3.60 11.85 25.26
N PHE A 350 4.79 11.86 24.68
CA PHE A 350 4.95 11.84 23.23
C PHE A 350 4.22 10.65 22.60
N TRP A 351 4.50 9.42 23.06
CA TRP A 351 3.91 8.23 22.47
C TRP A 351 2.40 8.14 22.71
N LEU A 352 1.91 8.56 23.88
CA LEU A 352 0.49 8.54 24.21
C LEU A 352 -0.32 9.60 23.44
N LEU A 353 0.22 10.81 23.26
CA LEU A 353 -0.42 11.87 22.48
C LEU A 353 -0.50 11.52 20.99
N ASN A 354 0.51 10.83 20.46
CA ASN A 354 0.61 10.48 19.03
C ASN A 354 -0.09 9.16 18.68
N PHE A 355 0.08 8.12 19.50
CA PHE A 355 -0.38 6.75 19.19
C PHE A 355 -1.42 6.20 20.19
N GLY A 356 -1.74 6.94 21.25
CA GLY A 356 -2.74 6.52 22.22
C GLY A 356 -2.35 5.22 22.91
N VAL A 357 -3.27 4.25 22.94
CA VAL A 357 -3.05 2.96 23.60
C VAL A 357 -2.22 1.97 22.77
N VAL A 358 -1.92 2.27 21.50
CA VAL A 358 -1.26 1.34 20.57
C VAL A 358 0.10 0.84 21.10
N PRO A 359 1.00 1.66 21.67
CA PRO A 359 2.27 1.18 22.20
C PRO A 359 2.09 0.12 23.30
N PHE A 360 1.08 0.26 24.15
CA PHE A 360 0.76 -0.73 25.19
C PHE A 360 0.20 -2.02 24.59
N LEU A 361 -0.66 -1.92 23.57
CA LEU A 361 -1.16 -3.10 22.85
C LEU A 361 -0.02 -3.85 22.15
N LEU A 362 0.96 -3.13 21.59
CA LEU A 362 2.16 -3.72 21.01
C LEU A 362 3.03 -4.40 22.06
N ALA A 363 3.21 -3.80 23.25
CA ALA A 363 3.95 -4.42 24.36
C ALA A 363 3.27 -5.70 24.86
N ILE A 364 1.94 -5.69 25.01
CA ILE A 364 1.16 -6.89 25.38
C ILE A 364 1.32 -7.98 24.31
N LEU A 365 1.25 -7.59 23.04
CA LEU A 365 1.43 -8.51 21.92
C LEU A 365 2.84 -9.12 21.93
N ALA A 366 3.88 -8.31 22.13
CA ALA A 366 5.27 -8.78 22.25
C ALA A 366 5.44 -9.78 23.40
N ALA A 367 4.86 -9.50 24.58
CA ALA A 367 4.89 -10.40 25.73
C ALA A 367 4.18 -11.74 25.45
N ARG A 368 3.10 -11.73 24.65
CA ARG A 368 2.41 -12.97 24.24
C ARG A 368 3.23 -13.80 23.26
N LEU A 369 4.02 -13.20 22.38
CA LEU A 369 4.88 -13.92 21.43
C LEU A 369 5.97 -14.77 22.10
N VAL A 370 6.38 -14.41 23.32
CA VAL A 370 7.32 -15.21 24.12
C VAL A 370 6.70 -16.55 24.54
N ARG A 371 5.36 -16.63 24.61
CA ARG A 371 4.65 -17.88 24.93
C ARG A 371 4.57 -18.71 23.65
N LYS A 372 5.33 -19.80 23.59
CA LYS A 372 5.49 -20.69 22.41
C LYS A 372 4.23 -21.54 22.11
N ASP A 373 3.08 -20.92 21.87
CA ASP A 373 1.88 -21.63 21.41
C ASP A 373 1.84 -21.74 19.86
N PRO A 374 0.99 -22.62 19.27
CA PRO A 374 0.88 -22.72 17.81
C PRO A 374 0.41 -21.44 17.12
N ALA A 375 -0.36 -20.57 17.80
CA ALA A 375 -0.76 -19.27 17.29
C ALA A 375 0.43 -18.29 17.23
N ALA A 376 1.45 -18.50 18.07
CA ALA A 376 2.69 -17.74 18.10
C ALA A 376 3.52 -17.97 16.84
N ARG A 377 3.33 -19.05 16.07
CA ARG A 377 4.09 -19.24 14.83
C ARG A 377 3.67 -18.27 13.72
N GLU A 378 2.37 -18.12 13.48
CA GLU A 378 1.84 -17.12 12.54
C GLU A 378 2.26 -15.73 12.99
N ALA A 379 2.10 -15.45 14.29
CA ALA A 379 2.43 -14.17 14.86
C ALA A 379 3.94 -13.90 14.78
N SER A 380 4.82 -14.87 14.99
CA SER A 380 6.27 -14.72 14.80
C SER A 380 6.67 -14.42 13.35
N CYS A 381 5.93 -14.92 12.35
CA CYS A 381 6.24 -14.62 10.95
C CYS A 381 6.00 -13.16 10.57
N PHE A 382 5.05 -12.47 11.23
CA PHE A 382 4.64 -11.10 10.83
C PHE A 382 4.83 -10.07 11.93
N VAL A 383 4.44 -10.38 13.16
CA VAL A 383 4.48 -9.46 14.29
C VAL A 383 5.90 -9.20 14.76
N LEU A 384 6.76 -10.23 14.88
CA LEU A 384 8.15 -10.01 15.31
C LEU A 384 8.94 -9.11 14.34
N PRO A 385 8.92 -9.35 13.01
CA PRO A 385 9.55 -8.42 12.07
C PRO A 385 8.91 -7.03 12.09
N ALA A 386 7.57 -6.93 12.24
CA ALA A 386 6.91 -5.62 12.35
C ALA A 386 7.36 -4.85 13.61
N LEU A 387 7.47 -5.50 14.76
CA LEU A 387 8.03 -4.89 15.98
C LEU A 387 9.49 -4.47 15.77
N GLY A 388 10.27 -5.26 15.03
CA GLY A 388 11.63 -4.91 14.64
C GLY A 388 11.70 -3.67 13.73
N LEU A 389 10.80 -3.55 12.75
CA LEU A 389 10.67 -2.38 11.90
C LEU A 389 10.24 -1.13 12.69
N ILE A 390 9.28 -1.27 13.61
CA ILE A 390 8.86 -0.19 14.51
C ILE A 390 10.04 0.26 15.35
N ALA A 391 10.77 -0.66 15.99
CA ALA A 391 11.95 -0.34 16.78
C ALA A 391 13.01 0.38 15.91
N LEU A 392 13.26 -0.12 14.71
CA LEU A 392 14.18 0.52 13.76
C LEU A 392 13.74 1.97 13.46
N ALA A 393 12.45 2.19 13.18
CA ALA A 393 11.89 3.52 12.93
C ALA A 393 11.85 4.43 14.16
N VAL A 394 11.87 3.89 15.39
CA VAL A 394 12.00 4.67 16.62
C VAL A 394 13.45 5.13 16.85
N PHE A 395 14.43 4.29 16.55
CA PHE A 395 15.84 4.54 16.87
C PHE A 395 16.67 5.12 15.73
N PHE A 396 16.21 4.98 14.49
CA PHE A 396 16.95 5.39 13.31
C PHE A 396 16.06 6.22 12.38
N ARG A 397 16.64 7.28 11.82
CA ARG A 397 16.06 7.99 10.68
C ARG A 397 16.31 7.18 9.41
N LEU A 398 15.26 6.72 8.72
CA LEU A 398 15.39 5.83 7.55
C LEU A 398 15.31 6.56 6.19
N ALA A 399 14.91 7.82 6.19
CA ALA A 399 14.86 8.67 5.00
C ALA A 399 15.45 10.07 5.32
N PRO A 400 15.64 10.96 4.33
CA PRO A 400 16.21 12.28 4.57
C PRO A 400 15.51 13.09 5.68
N TRP A 401 14.18 12.95 5.77
CA TRP A 401 13.36 13.58 6.80
C TRP A 401 12.92 12.55 7.84
N GLU A 402 13.08 12.85 9.12
CA GLU A 402 12.66 11.93 10.19
C GLU A 402 11.16 11.59 10.16
N TRP A 403 10.32 12.54 9.74
CA TRP A 403 8.88 12.31 9.58
C TRP A 403 8.56 11.15 8.62
N ASP A 404 9.42 10.87 7.63
CA ASP A 404 9.20 9.81 6.65
C ASP A 404 9.14 8.40 7.26
N ASN A 405 9.63 8.21 8.49
CA ASN A 405 9.45 6.95 9.22
C ASN A 405 7.96 6.60 9.45
N VAL A 406 7.04 7.56 9.31
CA VAL A 406 5.58 7.31 9.28
C VAL A 406 5.19 6.25 8.25
N LYS A 407 5.93 6.15 7.14
CA LYS A 407 5.72 5.16 6.07
C LYS A 407 6.03 3.72 6.50
N VAL A 408 6.83 3.55 7.56
CA VAL A 408 7.21 2.26 8.14
C VAL A 408 6.28 1.89 9.31
N PHE A 409 5.79 2.90 10.05
CA PHE A 409 4.78 2.70 11.09
C PHE A 409 3.41 2.33 10.53
N LEU A 410 3.05 2.88 9.36
CA LEU A 410 1.88 2.48 8.58
C LEU A 410 2.01 1.05 8.05
#